data_AF-A0A973L9U3-F1
#
_entry.id   AF-A0A973L9U3-F1
#
_cell.length_a   1.000
_cell.length_b   1.000
_cell.length_c   1.000
_cell.angle_alpha   90.00
_cell.angle_beta   90.00
_cell.angle_gamma   90.00
#
_symmetry.space_group_name_H-M   'P 1'
#
loop_
_entity.id
_entity.type
_entity.pdbx_description
1 polymer ?
#
loop_
_entity_poly.entity_id
_entity_poly.type
_entity_poly.pdbx_seq_one_letter_code
_entity_poly.pdbx_strand_id
1 'polypeptide(L)'
;MTKTGEAAPPRRIAAGDIVAVFCEQLGAWTAAQITDVDTGSATAGVLDLDWFGPEPERVADLGDVQPLRLSHHSWAGQISHCNYDWVLPRGFKVIGSLPLFHEQRSNSYGGGWGVGQQLFLQRRWDEGLRDTWSDPHAMECSGADLNMLLEKTAEPDTDLRRLTVREIEALDGARLVARFPRLTSLSLSGALGTFSGAGRLNELSSLKRLSIRNLFGMGASDCLLPSHAVALESLELDSVPAEYAKAMGSAWRPEVAMGTYLDIRKPRKPEWVAENRDNPFREWDGDGHVPRGAYKKTLEYYKQTRDAVVAVLTGAPSGPSNTEQASQLYEIGERYGEAFNALDVRYEFIETIEREHLFEVLDGIVAAVEAELGTELPWARESLAEGADSVRDW
;
A
#
# COMPACT_ATOMS: atom_id res chain seq x y z
N MET A 1 -27.71 18.79 -17.59
CA MET A 1 -28.22 18.84 -16.20
C MET A 1 -28.66 17.45 -15.78
N THR A 2 -27.68 16.60 -15.44
CA THR A 2 -27.90 15.35 -14.71
C THR A 2 -27.79 15.69 -13.24
N LYS A 3 -28.84 15.42 -12.46
CA LYS A 3 -28.81 15.50 -11.00
C LYS A 3 -27.68 14.57 -10.52
N THR A 4 -26.56 15.12 -10.11
CA THR A 4 -25.60 14.43 -9.24
C THR A 4 -26.35 14.13 -7.96
N GLY A 5 -26.79 12.87 -7.81
CA GLY A 5 -27.24 12.38 -6.52
C GLY A 5 -26.11 12.60 -5.52
N GLU A 6 -26.44 13.16 -4.36
CA GLU A 6 -25.51 13.34 -3.26
C GLU A 6 -24.85 11.99 -2.96
N ALA A 7 -23.52 11.95 -2.97
CA ALA A 7 -22.80 10.71 -2.75
C ALA A 7 -23.08 10.23 -1.32
N ALA A 8 -23.45 8.97 -1.16
CA ALA A 8 -23.86 8.39 0.11
C ALA A 8 -23.06 7.11 0.40
N PRO A 9 -22.84 6.77 1.68
CA PRO A 9 -22.22 5.51 2.07
C PRO A 9 -22.95 4.29 1.46
N PRO A 10 -22.24 3.30 0.90
CA PRO A 10 -22.88 2.12 0.28
C PRO A 10 -23.78 1.34 1.23
N ARG A 11 -23.34 1.18 2.47
CA ARG A 11 -24.16 0.74 3.60
C ARG A 11 -24.46 1.95 4.47
N ARG A 12 -25.74 2.16 4.78
CA ARG A 12 -26.20 3.34 5.51
C ARG A 12 -25.51 3.42 6.88
N ILE A 13 -24.79 4.52 7.09
CA ILE A 13 -24.25 4.99 8.36
C ILE A 13 -24.51 6.48 8.48
N ALA A 14 -24.66 6.97 9.71
CA ALA A 14 -24.86 8.37 10.04
C ALA A 14 -24.13 8.73 11.34
N ALA A 15 -23.83 10.02 11.52
CA ALA A 15 -23.30 10.51 12.78
C ALA A 15 -24.24 10.14 13.96
N GLY A 16 -23.66 9.61 15.03
CA GLY A 16 -24.37 9.07 16.19
C GLY A 16 -24.63 7.57 16.13
N ASP A 17 -24.54 6.93 14.96
CA ASP A 17 -24.71 5.48 14.84
C ASP A 17 -23.64 4.74 15.66
N ILE A 18 -24.06 3.67 16.32
CA ILE A 18 -23.20 2.75 17.05
C ILE A 18 -23.04 1.49 16.22
N VAL A 19 -21.79 1.17 15.91
CA VAL A 19 -21.40 -0.02 15.16
C VAL A 19 -20.72 -1.02 16.09
N ALA A 20 -20.97 -2.30 15.89
CA ALA A 20 -20.35 -3.39 16.64
C ALA A 20 -19.67 -4.39 15.70
N VAL A 21 -18.54 -4.94 16.15
CA VAL A 21 -17.75 -5.94 15.41
C VAL A 21 -17.11 -6.93 16.39
N PHE A 22 -16.87 -8.16 15.96
CA PHE A 22 -16.13 -9.13 16.74
C PHE A 22 -14.62 -8.91 16.62
N CYS A 23 -13.94 -8.74 17.75
CA CYS A 23 -12.49 -8.61 17.84
C CYS A 23 -11.87 -9.96 18.21
N GLU A 24 -11.15 -10.57 17.26
CA GLU A 24 -10.53 -11.89 17.43
C GLU A 24 -9.50 -11.90 18.58
N GLN A 25 -8.74 -10.82 18.76
CA GLN A 25 -7.72 -10.71 19.82
C GLN A 25 -8.32 -10.65 21.24
N LEU A 26 -9.53 -10.08 21.37
CA LEU A 26 -10.26 -10.05 22.64
C LEU A 26 -11.15 -11.27 22.84
N GLY A 27 -11.47 -12.01 21.76
CA GLY A 27 -12.47 -13.07 21.80
C GLY A 27 -13.88 -12.55 22.14
N ALA A 28 -14.15 -11.28 21.87
CA ALA A 28 -15.37 -10.58 22.29
C ALA A 28 -15.81 -9.55 21.24
N TRP A 29 -17.07 -9.13 21.32
CA TRP A 29 -17.57 -8.01 20.53
C TRP A 29 -17.08 -6.70 21.11
N THR A 30 -16.80 -5.74 20.24
CA THR A 30 -16.44 -4.35 20.57
C THR A 30 -17.41 -3.40 19.88
N ALA A 31 -17.38 -2.12 20.26
CA ALA A 31 -18.25 -1.11 19.68
C ALA A 31 -17.50 0.19 19.36
N ALA A 32 -17.99 0.92 18.38
CA ALA A 32 -17.54 2.27 18.03
C ALA A 32 -18.73 3.17 17.69
N GLN A 33 -18.57 4.49 17.85
CA GLN A 33 -19.53 5.48 17.39
C GLN A 33 -19.05 6.12 16.07
N ILE A 34 -19.95 6.28 15.11
CA ILE A 34 -19.73 7.13 13.94
C ILE A 34 -19.88 8.59 14.38
N THR A 35 -18.83 9.38 14.30
CA THR A 35 -18.84 10.79 14.74
C THR A 35 -19.28 11.74 13.65
N ASP A 36 -18.92 11.43 12.41
CA ASP A 36 -19.18 12.23 11.23
C ASP A 36 -19.12 11.38 9.96
N VAL A 37 -19.75 11.88 8.89
CA VAL A 37 -19.69 11.30 7.54
C VAL A 37 -19.40 12.44 6.57
N ASP A 38 -18.22 12.41 5.96
CA ASP A 38 -17.77 13.41 4.98
C ASP A 38 -18.00 12.88 3.56
N THR A 39 -18.94 13.51 2.85
CA THR A 39 -19.29 13.16 1.46
C THR A 39 -18.26 13.67 0.44
N GLY A 40 -17.46 14.68 0.80
CA GLY A 40 -16.41 15.23 -0.06
C GLY A 40 -15.20 14.31 -0.14
N SER A 41 -14.78 13.73 0.99
CA SER A 41 -13.67 12.77 1.05
C SER A 41 -14.13 11.30 1.06
N ALA A 42 -15.44 11.02 1.09
CA ALA A 42 -15.99 9.68 1.20
C ALA A 42 -15.47 8.92 2.45
N THR A 43 -15.36 9.63 3.58
CA THR A 43 -14.84 9.09 4.85
C THR A 43 -15.86 9.17 5.97
N ALA A 44 -15.69 8.33 6.99
CA ALA A 44 -16.42 8.41 8.25
C ALA A 44 -15.45 8.49 9.43
N GLY A 45 -15.73 9.38 10.38
CA GLY A 45 -15.04 9.41 11.66
C GLY A 45 -15.57 8.29 12.56
N VAL A 46 -14.67 7.49 13.12
CA VAL A 46 -14.99 6.32 13.93
C VAL A 46 -14.26 6.41 15.27
N LEU A 47 -15.05 6.49 16.34
CA LEU A 47 -14.60 6.62 17.72
C LEU A 47 -14.77 5.29 18.44
N ASP A 48 -13.66 4.64 18.81
CA ASP A 48 -13.71 3.40 19.59
C ASP A 48 -14.33 3.67 20.96
N LEU A 49 -15.19 2.77 21.41
CA LEU A 49 -15.81 2.83 22.73
C LEU A 49 -15.08 1.90 23.71
N ASP A 50 -15.03 2.31 24.98
CA ASP A 50 -14.44 1.54 26.07
C ASP A 50 -15.34 0.38 26.51
N TRP A 51 -15.66 -0.52 25.57
CA TRP A 51 -16.61 -1.61 25.77
C TRP A 51 -16.19 -2.86 25.01
N PHE A 52 -16.26 -4.00 25.70
CA PHE A 52 -16.24 -5.32 25.06
C PHE A 52 -17.17 -6.28 25.81
N GLY A 53 -17.74 -7.25 25.10
CA GLY A 53 -18.65 -8.21 25.72
C GLY A 53 -19.24 -9.25 24.76
N PRO A 54 -20.32 -9.93 25.19
CA PRO A 54 -21.15 -10.76 24.31
C PRO A 54 -21.70 -9.96 23.13
N GLU A 55 -22.20 -10.66 22.11
CA GLU A 55 -22.79 -10.02 20.94
C GLU A 55 -23.94 -9.06 21.32
N PRO A 56 -23.84 -7.75 21.04
CA PRO A 56 -24.90 -6.80 21.37
C PRO A 56 -25.94 -6.77 20.25
N GLU A 57 -27.23 -6.77 20.57
CA GLU A 57 -28.31 -6.61 19.58
C GLU A 57 -28.70 -5.14 19.42
N ARG A 58 -28.59 -4.36 20.49
CA ARG A 58 -28.98 -2.95 20.57
C ARG A 58 -28.06 -2.16 21.47
N VAL A 59 -28.04 -0.84 21.30
CA VAL A 59 -27.26 0.10 22.14
C VAL A 59 -27.45 -0.12 23.66
N ALA A 60 -28.67 -0.45 24.10
CA ALA A 60 -28.95 -0.68 25.51
C ALA A 60 -28.20 -1.89 26.11
N ASP A 61 -27.66 -2.80 25.28
CA ASP A 61 -26.84 -3.92 25.73
C ASP A 61 -25.41 -3.49 26.11
N LEU A 62 -24.99 -2.28 25.68
CA LEU A 62 -23.68 -1.73 26.02
C LEU A 62 -23.59 -1.21 27.46
N GLY A 63 -24.73 -0.87 28.07
CA GLY A 63 -24.79 -0.18 29.36
C GLY A 63 -24.23 1.23 29.29
N ASP A 64 -23.59 1.68 30.38
CA ASP A 64 -22.94 2.99 30.45
C ASP A 64 -21.58 2.96 29.74
N VAL A 65 -21.61 3.29 28.45
CA VAL A 65 -20.43 3.29 27.58
C VAL A 65 -19.81 4.71 27.46
N GLN A 66 -18.49 4.75 27.30
CA GLN A 66 -17.72 5.99 27.15
C GLN A 66 -16.69 5.84 26.03
N PRO A 67 -16.15 6.94 25.48
CA PRO A 67 -15.04 6.88 24.53
C PRO A 67 -13.81 6.17 25.11
N LEU A 68 -13.18 5.32 24.30
CA LEU A 68 -11.91 4.69 24.65
C LEU A 68 -10.82 5.75 24.76
N ARG A 69 -10.17 5.83 25.94
CA ARG A 69 -9.00 6.67 26.18
C ARG A 69 -7.74 5.82 26.20
N LEU A 70 -6.75 6.25 25.43
CA LEU A 70 -5.47 5.58 25.27
C LEU A 70 -4.46 6.14 26.26
N SER A 71 -3.92 5.26 27.10
CA SER A 71 -2.80 5.53 28.00
C SER A 71 -1.65 4.54 27.81
N HIS A 72 -1.78 3.62 26.84
CA HIS A 72 -0.71 2.69 26.53
C HIS A 72 0.45 3.38 25.80
N HIS A 73 1.67 2.89 26.01
CA HIS A 73 2.88 3.40 25.34
C HIS A 73 3.05 4.92 25.52
N SER A 74 3.16 5.68 24.43
CA SER A 74 3.36 7.14 24.45
C SER A 74 2.04 7.94 24.44
N TRP A 75 0.89 7.28 24.55
CA TRP A 75 -0.41 7.95 24.54
C TRP A 75 -0.70 8.64 25.89
N ALA A 76 -1.15 9.90 25.83
CA ALA A 76 -1.37 10.75 27.00
C ALA A 76 -2.88 10.98 27.31
N GLY A 77 -3.69 9.93 27.26
CA GLY A 77 -5.14 9.99 27.54
C GLY A 77 -5.99 10.48 26.35
N GLN A 78 -5.43 10.46 25.15
CA GLN A 78 -6.14 10.81 23.91
C GLN A 78 -7.24 9.79 23.63
N ILE A 79 -8.31 10.23 22.98
CA ILE A 79 -9.40 9.34 22.55
C ILE A 79 -8.97 8.56 21.30
N SER A 80 -9.40 7.31 21.20
CA SER A 80 -9.16 6.49 20.02
C SER A 80 -10.16 6.86 18.92
N HIS A 81 -9.76 7.79 18.05
CA HIS A 81 -10.61 8.37 17.02
C HIS A 81 -9.88 8.47 15.68
N CYS A 82 -10.44 7.90 14.62
CA CYS A 82 -9.80 7.82 13.31
C CYS A 82 -10.82 7.98 12.17
N ASN A 83 -10.42 8.61 11.07
CA ASN A 83 -11.20 8.61 9.83
C ASN A 83 -10.87 7.36 9.01
N TYR A 84 -11.91 6.66 8.55
CA TYR A 84 -11.79 5.55 7.61
C TYR A 84 -12.60 5.83 6.34
N ASP A 85 -12.38 5.08 5.26
CA ASP A 85 -13.32 5.03 4.14
C ASP A 85 -14.73 4.70 4.67
N TRP A 86 -15.75 5.40 4.17
CA TRP A 86 -17.14 5.30 4.65
C TRP A 86 -17.85 3.97 4.32
N VAL A 87 -17.12 2.97 3.84
CA VAL A 87 -17.66 1.64 3.53
C VAL A 87 -17.69 0.82 4.81
N LEU A 88 -18.85 0.73 5.44
CA LEU A 88 -19.04 -0.11 6.64
C LEU A 88 -18.74 -1.59 6.31
N PRO A 89 -17.71 -2.22 6.89
CA PRO A 89 -17.31 -3.57 6.50
C PRO A 89 -18.34 -4.64 6.89
N ARG A 90 -18.42 -5.74 6.13
CA ARG A 90 -19.41 -6.82 6.30
C ARG A 90 -19.54 -7.35 7.73
N GLY A 91 -18.42 -7.50 8.45
CA GLY A 91 -18.41 -7.97 9.84
C GLY A 91 -19.03 -6.99 10.83
N PHE A 92 -19.29 -5.75 10.44
CA PHE A 92 -19.90 -4.73 11.28
C PHE A 92 -21.43 -4.71 11.14
N LYS A 93 -22.08 -4.42 12.27
CA LYS A 93 -23.52 -4.15 12.34
C LYS A 93 -23.79 -2.83 13.04
N VAL A 94 -24.82 -2.12 12.58
CA VAL A 94 -25.35 -0.94 13.27
C VAL A 94 -26.36 -1.44 14.31
N ILE A 95 -26.17 -1.09 15.59
CA ILE A 95 -27.00 -1.54 16.71
C ILE A 95 -27.91 -0.45 17.30
N GLY A 96 -27.93 0.73 16.66
CA GLY A 96 -28.71 1.90 17.07
C GLY A 96 -27.85 3.15 17.07
N SER A 97 -28.29 4.19 17.79
CA SER A 97 -27.60 5.48 17.84
C SER A 97 -27.56 6.05 19.26
N LEU A 98 -26.53 6.82 19.55
CA LEU A 98 -26.38 7.64 20.77
C LEU A 98 -26.08 9.10 20.40
N PRO A 99 -26.31 10.07 21.31
CA PRO A 99 -25.72 11.40 21.19
C PRO A 99 -24.22 11.31 20.99
N LEU A 100 -23.65 12.25 20.23
CA LEU A 100 -22.21 12.27 19.97
C LEU A 100 -21.43 12.43 21.28
N PHE A 101 -20.49 11.53 21.52
CA PHE A 101 -19.53 11.69 22.61
C PHE A 101 -18.40 12.65 22.24
N HIS A 102 -18.19 12.85 20.93
CA HIS A 102 -17.18 13.74 20.38
C HIS A 102 -17.66 14.36 19.07
N GLU A 103 -17.58 15.69 18.97
CA GLU A 103 -18.08 16.44 17.80
C GLU A 103 -16.96 16.90 16.87
N GLN A 104 -15.70 16.91 17.32
CA GLN A 104 -14.59 17.33 16.47
C GLN A 104 -14.20 16.19 15.55
N ARG A 105 -13.79 16.53 14.32
CA ARG A 105 -13.27 15.55 13.36
C ARG A 105 -11.89 15.06 13.81
N SER A 106 -11.61 13.79 13.55
CA SER A 106 -10.26 13.24 13.76
C SER A 106 -9.27 13.87 12.78
N ASN A 107 -8.03 14.06 13.21
CA ASN A 107 -6.89 14.37 12.34
C ASN A 107 -6.13 13.10 11.91
N SER A 108 -6.56 11.93 12.36
CA SER A 108 -5.95 10.63 12.05
C SER A 108 -6.73 9.91 10.95
N TYR A 109 -6.04 9.15 10.11
CA TYR A 109 -6.61 8.39 9.01
C TYR A 109 -6.10 6.96 9.05
N GLY A 110 -6.96 6.00 8.70
CA GLY A 110 -6.63 4.59 8.72
C GLY A 110 -7.33 3.83 7.60
N GLY A 111 -6.73 2.72 7.17
CA GLY A 111 -7.36 1.76 6.27
C GLY A 111 -7.99 0.61 7.06
N GLY A 112 -9.06 0.01 6.52
CA GLY A 112 -9.62 -1.24 7.03
C GLY A 112 -10.01 -1.25 8.51
N TRP A 113 -10.95 -0.38 8.90
CA TRP A 113 -11.69 -0.30 10.17
C TRP A 113 -11.12 -1.18 11.30
N GLY A 114 -10.09 -0.70 12.00
CA GLY A 114 -9.37 -1.43 13.05
C GLY A 114 -10.04 -1.42 14.44
N VAL A 115 -11.37 -1.35 14.50
CA VAL A 115 -12.12 -1.19 15.76
C VAL A 115 -11.83 -2.34 16.73
N GLY A 116 -11.48 -2.00 17.97
CA GLY A 116 -11.15 -2.97 19.03
C GLY A 116 -9.67 -3.31 19.14
N GLN A 117 -8.83 -3.00 18.14
CA GLN A 117 -7.38 -3.19 18.25
C GLN A 117 -6.78 -2.31 19.36
N GLN A 118 -7.17 -1.03 19.40
CA GLN A 118 -6.69 -0.11 20.42
C GLN A 118 -7.23 -0.49 21.80
N LEU A 119 -8.49 -0.96 21.87
CA LEU A 119 -9.06 -1.48 23.12
C LEU A 119 -8.27 -2.68 23.65
N PHE A 120 -7.93 -3.63 22.79
CA PHE A 120 -7.09 -4.78 23.14
C PHE A 120 -5.73 -4.37 23.70
N LEU A 121 -5.03 -3.44 23.02
CA LEU A 121 -3.74 -2.92 23.49
C LEU A 121 -3.87 -2.17 24.81
N GLN A 122 -4.96 -1.41 25.00
CA GLN A 122 -5.25 -0.74 26.24
C GLN A 122 -5.48 -1.75 27.39
N ARG A 123 -6.25 -2.82 27.17
CA ARG A 123 -6.47 -3.85 28.20
C ARG A 123 -5.19 -4.57 28.60
N ARG A 124 -4.33 -4.92 27.65
CA ARG A 124 -2.99 -5.45 27.95
C ARG A 124 -2.18 -4.48 28.81
N TRP A 125 -2.27 -3.19 28.51
CA TRP A 125 -1.59 -2.16 29.28
C TRP A 125 -2.16 -2.02 30.69
N ASP A 126 -3.48 -2.06 30.85
CA ASP A 126 -4.13 -2.01 32.16
C ASP A 126 -3.72 -3.21 33.04
N GLU A 127 -3.47 -4.38 32.43
CA GLU A 127 -2.97 -5.61 33.08
C GLU A 127 -1.46 -5.60 33.40
N GLY A 128 -0.75 -4.53 33.06
CA GLY A 128 0.69 -4.41 33.34
C GLY A 128 1.61 -4.99 32.26
N LEU A 129 1.07 -5.49 31.14
CA LEU A 129 1.88 -5.98 30.02
C LEU A 129 2.42 -4.76 29.23
N ARG A 130 3.72 -4.53 29.29
CA ARG A 130 4.40 -3.36 28.69
C ARG A 130 5.21 -3.68 27.43
N ASP A 131 5.42 -4.95 27.13
CA ASP A 131 6.14 -5.36 25.93
C ASP A 131 5.33 -5.03 24.67
N THR A 132 6.04 -4.68 23.59
CA THR A 132 5.43 -4.49 22.27
C THR A 132 4.70 -5.76 21.86
N TRP A 133 3.39 -5.65 21.64
CA TRP A 133 2.60 -6.78 21.18
C TRP A 133 2.90 -7.07 19.70
N SER A 134 3.22 -8.32 19.41
CA SER A 134 3.23 -8.88 18.06
C SER A 134 2.16 -9.95 17.97
N ASP A 135 1.43 -9.99 16.85
CA ASP A 135 0.41 -11.02 16.65
C ASP A 135 1.08 -12.35 16.30
N PRO A 136 0.91 -13.41 17.11
CA PRO A 136 1.51 -14.72 16.81
C PRO A 136 0.94 -15.38 15.55
N HIS A 137 -0.20 -14.91 15.05
CA HIS A 137 -0.85 -15.36 13.82
C HIS A 137 -0.53 -14.45 12.62
N ALA A 138 0.42 -13.53 12.75
CA ALA A 138 0.88 -12.67 11.67
C ALA A 138 2.35 -12.95 11.31
N MET A 139 2.65 -12.90 10.01
CA MET A 139 4.00 -12.99 9.49
C MET A 139 4.20 -11.90 8.45
N GLU A 140 5.34 -11.21 8.55
CA GLU A 140 5.85 -10.30 7.54
C GLU A 140 7.22 -10.80 7.09
N CYS A 141 7.43 -10.92 5.78
CA CYS A 141 8.67 -11.46 5.22
C CYS A 141 8.92 -10.95 3.80
N SER A 142 10.15 -11.17 3.30
CA SER A 142 10.47 -10.95 1.89
C SER A 142 9.91 -12.09 1.01
N GLY A 143 9.76 -11.84 -0.28
CA GLY A 143 9.39 -12.86 -1.26
C GLY A 143 10.41 -14.00 -1.31
N ALA A 144 11.69 -13.70 -1.14
CA ALA A 144 12.76 -14.70 -1.07
C ALA A 144 12.61 -15.62 0.14
N ASP A 145 12.38 -15.06 1.33
CA ASP A 145 12.18 -15.84 2.56
C ASP A 145 10.93 -16.70 2.49
N LEU A 146 9.84 -16.15 1.93
CA LEU A 146 8.63 -16.92 1.72
C LEU A 146 8.88 -18.09 0.76
N ASN A 147 9.55 -17.87 -0.37
CA ASN A 147 9.84 -18.95 -1.31
C ASN A 147 10.70 -20.05 -0.68
N MET A 148 11.73 -19.69 0.09
CA MET A 148 12.52 -20.67 0.86
C MET A 148 11.66 -21.46 1.85
N LEU A 149 10.64 -20.83 2.45
CA LEU A 149 9.68 -21.50 3.33
C LEU A 149 8.73 -22.43 2.54
N LEU A 150 8.27 -22.01 1.37
CA LEU A 150 7.35 -22.77 0.51
C LEU A 150 8.03 -23.95 -0.19
N GLU A 151 9.34 -23.91 -0.39
CA GLU A 151 10.12 -25.02 -0.96
C GLU A 151 10.29 -26.18 0.02
N LYS A 152 10.30 -25.89 1.32
CA LYS A 152 10.36 -26.92 2.35
C LYS A 152 9.03 -27.66 2.34
N THR A 153 9.07 -28.97 2.07
CA THR A 153 7.89 -29.82 2.25
C THR A 153 7.53 -29.82 3.73
N ALA A 154 6.43 -29.14 4.06
CA ALA A 154 5.92 -29.00 5.41
C ALA A 154 4.40 -29.15 5.39
N GLU A 155 3.85 -29.65 6.50
CA GLU A 155 2.40 -29.68 6.70
C GLU A 155 1.81 -28.26 6.58
N PRO A 156 0.54 -28.10 6.18
CA PRO A 156 -0.11 -26.78 6.17
C PRO A 156 -0.04 -26.09 7.53
N ASP A 157 0.32 -24.80 7.54
CA ASP A 157 0.25 -23.95 8.72
C ASP A 157 -1.18 -23.40 8.81
N THR A 158 -1.93 -23.98 9.74
CA THR A 158 -3.30 -23.59 10.02
C THR A 158 -3.41 -22.58 11.14
N ASP A 159 -2.32 -22.02 11.65
CA ASP A 159 -2.29 -21.04 12.73
C ASP A 159 -2.02 -19.63 12.20
N LEU A 160 -1.28 -19.50 11.09
CA LEU A 160 -1.11 -18.22 10.41
C LEU A 160 -2.45 -17.69 9.85
N ARG A 161 -2.76 -16.43 10.14
CA ARG A 161 -3.98 -15.73 9.67
C ARG A 161 -3.65 -14.53 8.81
N ARG A 162 -2.53 -13.86 9.04
CA ARG A 162 -2.17 -12.64 8.33
C ARG A 162 -0.77 -12.75 7.76
N LEU A 163 -0.66 -12.50 6.46
CA LEU A 163 0.59 -12.59 5.74
C LEU A 163 0.83 -11.31 4.94
N THR A 164 1.95 -10.65 5.22
CA THR A 164 2.48 -9.55 4.42
C THR A 164 3.78 -10.00 3.78
N VAL A 165 3.87 -9.87 2.46
CA VAL A 165 5.04 -10.28 1.70
C VAL A 165 5.49 -9.12 0.83
N ARG A 166 6.73 -8.70 1.01
CA ARG A 166 7.35 -7.61 0.25
C ARG A 166 8.39 -8.14 -0.72
N GLU A 167 8.81 -7.29 -1.66
CA GLU A 167 9.95 -7.60 -2.55
C GLU A 167 9.77 -8.92 -3.31
N ILE A 168 8.54 -9.21 -3.75
CA ILE A 168 8.26 -10.42 -4.52
C ILE A 168 8.79 -10.25 -5.94
N GLU A 169 9.74 -11.09 -6.34
CA GLU A 169 10.16 -11.27 -7.73
C GLU A 169 9.30 -12.31 -8.46
N ALA A 170 9.05 -13.45 -7.80
CA ALA A 170 8.19 -14.53 -8.27
C ALA A 170 7.50 -15.21 -7.09
N LEU A 171 6.21 -15.53 -7.23
CA LEU A 171 5.42 -16.24 -6.22
C LEU A 171 4.42 -17.16 -6.90
N ASP A 172 4.33 -18.40 -6.42
CA ASP A 172 3.33 -19.39 -6.83
C ASP A 172 2.16 -19.41 -5.83
N GLY A 173 0.99 -18.94 -6.27
CA GLY A 173 -0.24 -18.91 -5.47
C GLY A 173 -0.74 -20.28 -5.04
N ALA A 174 -0.47 -21.34 -5.80
CA ALA A 174 -0.85 -22.70 -5.39
C ALA A 174 -0.05 -23.14 -4.16
N ARG A 175 1.26 -22.84 -4.12
CA ARG A 175 2.10 -23.15 -2.96
C ARG A 175 1.73 -22.33 -1.75
N LEU A 176 1.49 -21.02 -1.94
CA LEU A 176 1.06 -20.12 -0.86
C LEU A 176 -0.22 -20.62 -0.20
N VAL A 177 -1.24 -20.96 -0.98
CA VAL A 177 -2.54 -21.39 -0.47
C VAL A 177 -2.47 -22.78 0.17
N ALA A 178 -1.70 -23.71 -0.42
CA ALA A 178 -1.48 -25.02 0.18
C ALA A 178 -0.79 -24.92 1.54
N ARG A 179 0.19 -24.01 1.69
CA ARG A 179 0.90 -23.80 2.95
C ARG A 179 0.06 -23.06 3.98
N PHE A 180 -0.72 -22.05 3.58
CA PHE A 180 -1.46 -21.17 4.49
C PHE A 180 -2.96 -21.11 4.16
N PRO A 181 -3.71 -22.20 4.37
CA PRO A 181 -5.09 -22.31 3.92
C PRO A 181 -6.10 -21.46 4.74
N ARG A 182 -5.68 -20.92 5.90
CA ARG A 182 -6.56 -20.18 6.83
C ARG A 182 -6.31 -18.68 6.86
N LEU A 183 -5.67 -18.11 5.85
CA LEU A 183 -5.42 -16.68 5.78
C LEU A 183 -6.74 -15.89 5.79
N THR A 184 -6.79 -14.88 6.66
CA THR A 184 -7.84 -13.86 6.72
C THR A 184 -7.35 -12.53 6.15
N SER A 185 -6.04 -12.31 6.07
CA SER A 185 -5.44 -11.11 5.49
C SER A 185 -4.21 -11.47 4.67
N LEU A 186 -4.16 -11.02 3.42
CA LEU A 186 -3.05 -11.24 2.51
C LEU A 186 -2.64 -9.93 1.85
N SER A 187 -1.39 -9.52 2.03
CA SER A 187 -0.79 -8.36 1.38
C SER A 187 0.45 -8.79 0.61
N LEU A 188 0.46 -8.56 -0.69
CA LEU A 188 1.52 -8.96 -1.60
C LEU A 188 2.03 -7.73 -2.36
N SER A 189 3.32 -7.44 -2.27
CA SER A 189 3.96 -6.37 -3.04
C SER A 189 5.27 -6.82 -3.66
N GLY A 190 5.50 -6.45 -4.91
CA GLY A 190 6.76 -6.65 -5.62
C GLY A 190 7.22 -5.40 -6.36
N ALA A 191 8.18 -5.59 -7.27
CA ALA A 191 8.66 -4.57 -8.20
C ALA A 191 8.59 -5.15 -9.62
N LEU A 192 7.39 -5.11 -10.22
CA LEU A 192 7.08 -5.86 -11.45
C LEU A 192 7.24 -7.39 -11.30
N GLY A 193 6.99 -7.90 -10.09
CA GLY A 193 7.12 -9.33 -9.79
C GLY A 193 6.04 -10.18 -10.48
N THR A 194 6.28 -11.48 -10.56
CA THR A 194 5.32 -12.45 -11.10
C THR A 194 4.56 -13.16 -9.99
N PHE A 195 3.24 -13.19 -10.08
CA PHE A 195 2.35 -13.96 -9.23
C PHE A 195 1.55 -14.94 -10.10
N SER A 196 1.99 -16.19 -10.14
CA SER A 196 1.34 -17.26 -10.90
C SER A 196 0.29 -17.98 -10.04
N GLY A 197 -0.69 -18.63 -10.67
CA GLY A 197 -1.68 -19.43 -9.94
C GLY A 197 -2.57 -18.63 -9.00
N ALA A 198 -2.75 -17.32 -9.22
CA ALA A 198 -3.57 -16.47 -8.36
C ALA A 198 -5.04 -16.89 -8.30
N GLY A 199 -5.56 -17.62 -9.30
CA GLY A 199 -6.88 -18.23 -9.23
C GLY A 199 -7.08 -19.16 -8.03
N ARG A 200 -6.01 -19.72 -7.44
CA ARG A 200 -6.03 -20.56 -6.24
C ARG A 200 -6.42 -19.79 -4.98
N LEU A 201 -6.36 -18.46 -4.99
CA LEU A 201 -6.89 -17.63 -3.90
C LEU A 201 -8.39 -17.86 -3.65
N ASN A 202 -9.14 -18.40 -4.63
CA ASN A 202 -10.52 -18.84 -4.44
C ASN A 202 -10.68 -19.99 -3.42
N GLU A 203 -9.60 -20.63 -2.96
CA GLU A 203 -9.67 -21.65 -1.91
C GLU A 203 -9.58 -21.03 -0.49
N LEU A 204 -9.23 -19.75 -0.38
CA LEU A 204 -9.13 -19.03 0.90
C LEU A 204 -10.50 -18.47 1.32
N SER A 205 -11.41 -19.34 1.74
CA SER A 205 -12.80 -18.96 2.09
C SER A 205 -12.92 -17.98 3.27
N SER A 206 -11.89 -17.91 4.11
CA SER A 206 -11.84 -17.03 5.29
C SER A 206 -11.20 -15.66 5.01
N LEU A 207 -10.81 -15.38 3.76
CA LEU A 207 -10.10 -14.16 3.40
C LEU A 207 -11.02 -12.93 3.59
N LYS A 208 -10.59 -12.00 4.45
CA LYS A 208 -11.25 -10.72 4.75
C LYS A 208 -10.55 -9.56 4.04
N ARG A 209 -9.24 -9.62 3.84
CA ARG A 209 -8.46 -8.54 3.21
C ARG A 209 -7.48 -9.07 2.18
N LEU A 210 -7.49 -8.47 1.00
CA LEU A 210 -6.53 -8.74 -0.07
C LEU A 210 -5.94 -7.43 -0.60
N SER A 211 -4.62 -7.30 -0.54
CA SER A 211 -3.88 -6.24 -1.22
C SER A 211 -2.83 -6.86 -2.17
N ILE A 212 -2.84 -6.45 -3.44
CA ILE A 212 -1.84 -6.88 -4.43
C ILE A 212 -1.29 -5.63 -5.12
N ARG A 213 0.03 -5.43 -5.03
CA ARG A 213 0.70 -4.24 -5.58
C ARG A 213 1.89 -4.62 -6.45
N ASN A 214 2.00 -4.05 -7.63
CA ASN A 214 3.16 -4.21 -8.53
C ASN A 214 3.49 -5.69 -8.83
N LEU A 215 2.46 -6.52 -8.98
CA LEU A 215 2.56 -7.94 -9.35
C LEU A 215 1.79 -8.25 -10.63
N PHE A 216 2.35 -9.14 -11.43
CA PHE A 216 1.94 -9.48 -12.80
C PHE A 216 1.86 -11.00 -12.98
N GLY A 217 1.58 -11.49 -14.19
CA GLY A 217 1.44 -12.93 -14.47
C GLY A 217 0.05 -13.51 -14.19
N MET A 218 -0.88 -12.69 -13.68
CA MET A 218 -2.29 -13.03 -13.49
C MET A 218 -3.12 -12.58 -14.69
N GLY A 219 -4.09 -13.41 -15.09
CA GLY A 219 -5.05 -13.09 -16.15
C GLY A 219 -6.48 -12.98 -15.64
N ALA A 220 -7.44 -12.74 -16.54
CA ALA A 220 -8.85 -12.68 -16.17
C ALA A 220 -9.38 -13.99 -15.54
N SER A 221 -8.80 -15.14 -15.90
CA SER A 221 -9.14 -16.46 -15.33
C SER A 221 -8.74 -16.63 -13.87
N ASP A 222 -7.82 -15.80 -13.38
CA ASP A 222 -7.34 -15.86 -11.99
C ASP A 222 -8.21 -15.06 -11.02
N CYS A 223 -9.31 -14.47 -11.50
CA CYS A 223 -10.20 -13.63 -10.69
C CYS A 223 -10.64 -14.35 -9.40
N LEU A 224 -10.44 -13.69 -8.26
CA LEU A 224 -11.09 -14.06 -7.01
C LEU A 224 -12.59 -13.76 -7.15
N LEU A 225 -13.45 -14.73 -6.88
CA LEU A 225 -14.90 -14.58 -7.02
C LEU A 225 -15.58 -14.35 -5.66
N PRO A 226 -16.59 -13.46 -5.58
CA PRO A 226 -17.35 -13.22 -4.36
C PRO A 226 -17.95 -14.48 -3.72
N SER A 227 -18.34 -15.47 -4.53
CA SER A 227 -18.89 -16.73 -4.06
C SER A 227 -17.89 -17.59 -3.27
N HIS A 228 -16.59 -17.37 -3.48
CA HIS A 228 -15.53 -18.11 -2.81
C HIS A 228 -14.98 -17.35 -1.59
N ALA A 229 -14.91 -16.02 -1.66
CA ALA A 229 -14.43 -15.17 -0.57
C ALA A 229 -15.56 -14.32 0.04
N VAL A 230 -16.60 -14.99 0.54
CA VAL A 230 -17.83 -14.34 1.05
C VAL A 230 -17.59 -13.35 2.20
N ALA A 231 -16.48 -13.52 2.92
CA ALA A 231 -16.05 -12.70 4.05
C ALA A 231 -15.16 -11.50 3.65
N LEU A 232 -14.91 -11.27 2.36
CA LEU A 232 -13.99 -10.23 1.91
C LEU A 232 -14.56 -8.83 2.18
N GLU A 233 -13.83 -8.07 3.00
CA GLU A 233 -14.15 -6.73 3.48
C GLU A 233 -13.31 -5.66 2.77
N SER A 234 -12.09 -5.97 2.35
CA SER A 234 -11.24 -5.05 1.57
C SER A 234 -10.53 -5.77 0.42
N LEU A 235 -10.62 -5.17 -0.76
CA LEU A 235 -9.90 -5.55 -1.96
C LEU A 235 -9.18 -4.33 -2.55
N GLU A 236 -7.85 -4.36 -2.50
CA GLU A 236 -6.98 -3.31 -3.01
C GLU A 236 -6.04 -3.88 -4.08
N LEU A 237 -6.10 -3.31 -5.28
CA LEU A 237 -5.22 -3.66 -6.39
C LEU A 237 -4.53 -2.39 -6.90
N ASP A 238 -3.21 -2.38 -6.93
CA ASP A 238 -2.42 -1.26 -7.45
C ASP A 238 -1.38 -1.79 -8.44
N SER A 239 -1.35 -1.26 -9.66
CA SER A 239 -0.32 -1.60 -10.64
C SER A 239 -0.27 -3.12 -10.93
N VAL A 240 -1.42 -3.66 -11.34
CA VAL A 240 -1.63 -5.07 -11.71
C VAL A 240 -2.07 -5.20 -13.18
N PRO A 241 -2.06 -6.41 -13.80
CA PRO A 241 -2.51 -6.59 -15.18
C PRO A 241 -3.91 -6.05 -15.43
N ALA A 242 -4.09 -5.30 -16.51
CA ALA A 242 -5.35 -4.62 -16.82
C ALA A 242 -6.52 -5.59 -17.00
N GLU A 243 -6.27 -6.79 -17.54
CA GLU A 243 -7.30 -7.82 -17.67
C GLU A 243 -7.74 -8.39 -16.32
N TYR A 244 -6.78 -8.66 -15.42
CA TYR A 244 -7.05 -9.10 -14.06
C TYR A 244 -7.81 -8.03 -13.26
N ALA A 245 -7.34 -6.77 -13.30
CA ALA A 245 -8.02 -5.64 -12.66
C ALA A 245 -9.46 -5.47 -13.18
N LYS A 246 -9.68 -5.62 -14.49
CA LYS A 246 -11.02 -5.54 -15.09
C LYS A 246 -11.92 -6.68 -14.62
N ALA A 247 -11.41 -7.90 -14.56
CA ALA A 247 -12.15 -9.06 -14.07
C ALA A 247 -12.54 -8.88 -12.59
N MET A 248 -11.57 -8.54 -11.74
CA MET A 248 -11.78 -8.26 -10.30
C MET A 248 -12.78 -7.12 -10.10
N GLY A 249 -12.61 -6.00 -10.80
CA GLY A 249 -13.54 -4.87 -10.71
C GLY A 249 -14.96 -5.22 -11.17
N SER A 250 -15.12 -6.09 -12.18
CA SER A 250 -16.44 -6.52 -12.64
C SER A 250 -17.12 -7.44 -11.63
N ALA A 251 -16.35 -8.33 -10.98
CA ALA A 251 -16.86 -9.27 -9.99
C ALA A 251 -17.20 -8.58 -8.66
N TRP A 252 -16.38 -7.62 -8.20
CA TRP A 252 -16.48 -7.07 -6.84
C TRP A 252 -17.19 -5.73 -6.73
N ARG A 253 -17.41 -4.98 -7.82
CA ARG A 253 -18.20 -3.72 -7.75
C ARG A 253 -19.60 -3.90 -7.14
N PRO A 254 -20.39 -4.96 -7.46
CA PRO A 254 -21.68 -5.20 -6.83
C PRO A 254 -21.60 -5.42 -5.31
N GLU A 255 -20.48 -5.97 -4.85
CA GLU A 255 -20.22 -6.31 -3.45
C GLU A 255 -19.92 -5.08 -2.58
N VAL A 256 -19.65 -3.92 -3.18
CA VAL A 256 -19.45 -2.64 -2.46
C VAL A 256 -20.71 -2.24 -1.68
N ALA A 257 -21.89 -2.41 -2.28
CA ALA A 257 -23.17 -2.16 -1.61
C ALA A 257 -23.40 -3.07 -0.39
N MET A 258 -22.68 -4.19 -0.33
CA MET A 258 -22.75 -5.17 0.76
C MET A 258 -21.61 -4.99 1.77
N GLY A 259 -20.77 -3.95 1.65
CA GLY A 259 -19.74 -3.63 2.64
C GLY A 259 -18.35 -4.17 2.32
N THR A 260 -18.04 -4.38 1.03
CA THR A 260 -16.66 -4.62 0.59
C THR A 260 -16.04 -3.32 0.10
N TYR A 261 -14.95 -2.87 0.71
CA TYR A 261 -14.13 -1.80 0.18
C TYR A 261 -13.40 -2.28 -1.09
N LEU A 262 -13.44 -1.45 -2.14
CA LEU A 262 -12.85 -1.77 -3.44
C LEU A 262 -12.03 -0.59 -3.94
N ASP A 263 -10.72 -0.79 -4.04
CA ASP A 263 -9.78 0.17 -4.63
C ASP A 263 -8.96 -0.53 -5.72
N ILE A 264 -9.07 -0.04 -6.95
CA ILE A 264 -8.32 -0.57 -8.09
C ILE A 264 -7.66 0.61 -8.83
N ARG A 265 -6.34 0.71 -8.71
CA ARG A 265 -5.53 1.78 -9.27
C ARG A 265 -4.51 1.26 -10.27
N LYS A 266 -4.15 2.13 -11.22
CA LYS A 266 -3.08 1.93 -12.21
C LYS A 266 -3.12 0.55 -12.91
N PRO A 267 -4.25 0.10 -13.49
CA PRO A 267 -4.26 -1.14 -14.27
C PRO A 267 -3.28 -1.03 -15.46
N ARG A 268 -2.36 -1.99 -15.58
CA ARG A 268 -1.25 -1.94 -16.55
C ARG A 268 -1.45 -2.93 -17.68
N LYS A 269 -1.22 -2.47 -18.92
CA LYS A 269 -1.19 -3.35 -20.09
C LYS A 269 0.17 -4.04 -20.23
N PRO A 270 0.27 -5.17 -20.94
CA PRO A 270 1.54 -5.84 -21.19
C PRO A 270 2.61 -4.93 -21.82
N GLU A 271 2.20 -4.02 -22.70
CA GLU A 271 3.13 -3.08 -23.35
C GLU A 271 3.77 -2.14 -22.34
N TRP A 272 2.99 -1.65 -21.37
CA TRP A 272 3.51 -0.79 -20.29
C TRP A 272 4.55 -1.53 -19.45
N VAL A 273 4.33 -2.80 -19.14
CA VAL A 273 5.27 -3.62 -18.36
C VAL A 273 6.57 -3.81 -19.13
N ALA A 274 6.48 -4.08 -20.44
CA ALA A 274 7.67 -4.23 -21.29
C ALA A 274 8.48 -2.92 -21.39
N GLU A 275 7.80 -1.78 -21.50
CA GLU A 275 8.44 -0.46 -21.59
C GLU A 275 9.04 0.03 -20.26
N ASN A 276 8.47 -0.39 -19.12
CA ASN A 276 8.84 0.12 -17.80
C ASN A 276 9.68 -0.86 -16.97
N ARG A 277 10.10 -2.00 -17.54
CA ARG A 277 10.88 -3.01 -16.83
C ARG A 277 12.18 -2.45 -16.25
N ASP A 278 12.90 -1.69 -17.06
CA ASP A 278 14.19 -1.10 -16.70
C ASP A 278 14.06 0.41 -16.43
N ASN A 279 12.84 0.90 -16.26
CA ASN A 279 12.58 2.31 -15.96
C ASN A 279 12.62 2.53 -14.44
N PRO A 280 13.60 3.28 -13.90
CA PRO A 280 13.68 3.55 -12.47
C PRO A 280 12.52 4.46 -12.02
N PHE A 281 12.00 5.33 -12.88
CA PHE A 281 10.87 6.22 -12.57
C PHE A 281 9.49 5.58 -12.74
N ARG A 282 9.38 4.27 -13.01
CA ARG A 282 8.09 3.60 -13.28
C ARG A 282 7.02 3.86 -12.20
N GLU A 283 7.42 4.07 -10.95
CA GLU A 283 6.51 4.28 -9.82
C GLU A 283 5.83 5.65 -9.84
N TRP A 284 6.45 6.64 -10.49
CA TRP A 284 5.89 7.97 -10.66
C TRP A 284 4.70 8.00 -11.64
N ASP A 285 4.50 6.95 -12.44
CA ASP A 285 3.40 6.90 -13.39
C ASP A 285 2.05 6.71 -12.69
N GLY A 286 1.25 7.77 -12.66
CA GLY A 286 -0.06 7.77 -12.01
C GLY A 286 0.03 7.89 -10.49
N ASP A 287 1.16 8.36 -9.97
CA ASP A 287 1.24 8.92 -8.63
C ASP A 287 0.41 10.21 -8.56
N GLY A 288 -0.30 10.43 -7.45
CA GLY A 288 -1.13 11.63 -7.26
C GLY A 288 -0.32 12.90 -7.00
N HIS A 289 0.90 12.75 -6.49
CA HIS A 289 1.83 13.83 -6.22
C HIS A 289 2.57 14.26 -7.49
N VAL A 290 3.01 13.31 -8.33
CA VAL A 290 3.77 13.59 -9.56
C VAL A 290 2.83 13.95 -10.71
N PRO A 291 2.85 15.19 -11.24
CA PRO A 291 1.98 15.56 -12.35
C PRO A 291 2.33 14.75 -13.61
N ARG A 292 1.30 14.31 -14.35
CA ARG A 292 1.49 13.51 -15.59
C ARG A 292 2.43 14.17 -16.61
N GLY A 293 2.39 15.50 -16.70
CA GLY A 293 3.28 16.27 -17.57
C GLY A 293 4.73 16.22 -17.12
N ALA A 294 4.96 16.26 -15.80
CA ALA A 294 6.28 16.10 -15.20
C ALA A 294 6.83 14.70 -15.46
N TYR A 295 6.05 13.66 -15.15
CA TYR A 295 6.45 12.27 -15.37
C TYR A 295 6.92 12.00 -16.81
N LYS A 296 6.19 12.47 -17.82
CA LYS A 296 6.60 12.31 -19.22
C LYS A 296 7.99 12.92 -19.51
N LYS A 297 8.27 14.10 -18.93
CA LYS A 297 9.55 14.78 -19.08
C LYS A 297 10.67 14.09 -18.32
N THR A 298 10.40 13.58 -17.12
CA THR A 298 11.31 12.73 -16.36
C THR A 298 11.83 11.57 -17.20
N LEU A 299 10.96 10.87 -17.94
CA LEU A 299 11.40 9.77 -18.82
C LEU A 299 12.31 10.24 -19.97
N GLU A 300 12.01 11.40 -20.55
CA GLU A 300 12.82 12.00 -21.62
C GLU A 300 14.21 12.39 -21.09
N TYR A 301 14.29 12.99 -19.90
CA TYR A 301 15.55 13.38 -19.25
C TYR A 301 16.36 12.18 -18.80
N TYR A 302 15.72 11.19 -18.16
CA TYR A 302 16.34 9.93 -17.78
C TYR A 302 17.04 9.26 -18.96
N LYS A 303 16.32 9.09 -20.08
CA LYS A 303 16.87 8.45 -21.27
C LYS A 303 18.07 9.23 -21.83
N GLN A 304 17.97 10.56 -21.91
CA GLN A 304 19.05 11.42 -22.40
C GLN A 304 20.30 11.32 -21.51
N THR A 305 20.12 11.35 -20.19
CA THR A 305 21.22 11.24 -19.22
C THR A 305 21.86 9.86 -19.28
N ARG A 306 21.07 8.79 -19.26
CA ARG A 306 21.57 7.42 -19.38
C ARG A 306 22.37 7.23 -20.67
N ASP A 307 21.82 7.61 -21.82
CA ASP A 307 22.49 7.44 -23.11
C ASP A 307 23.82 8.24 -23.16
N ALA A 308 23.88 9.42 -22.53
CA ALA A 308 25.10 10.22 -22.43
C ALA A 308 26.14 9.60 -21.49
N VAL A 309 25.74 9.12 -20.31
CA VAL A 309 26.64 8.46 -19.35
C VAL A 309 27.24 7.19 -19.95
N VAL A 310 26.40 6.35 -20.56
CA VAL A 310 26.86 5.13 -21.25
C VAL A 310 27.87 5.49 -22.33
N ALA A 311 27.60 6.50 -23.18
CA ALA A 311 28.51 6.91 -24.22
C ALA A 311 29.90 7.37 -23.71
N VAL A 312 29.94 8.06 -22.56
CA VAL A 312 31.20 8.49 -21.93
C VAL A 312 31.98 7.29 -21.36
N LEU A 313 31.28 6.37 -20.68
CA LEU A 313 31.92 5.27 -19.95
C LEU A 313 32.28 4.07 -20.84
N THR A 314 31.57 3.86 -21.95
CA THR A 314 31.84 2.75 -22.90
C THR A 314 32.59 3.21 -24.16
N GLY A 315 33.11 4.45 -24.17
CA GLY A 315 33.89 5.01 -25.28
C GLY A 315 35.15 4.18 -25.63
N ALA A 316 35.72 4.40 -26.82
CA ALA A 316 36.81 3.59 -27.36
C ALA A 316 38.07 3.52 -26.46
N PRO A 317 38.93 2.48 -26.57
CA PRO A 317 40.11 2.28 -25.70
C PRO A 317 41.18 3.39 -25.80
N SER A 318 41.18 4.16 -26.89
CA SER A 318 41.98 5.38 -27.08
C SER A 318 41.25 6.65 -26.61
N GLY A 319 40.23 6.47 -25.78
CA GLY A 319 39.29 7.49 -25.34
C GLY A 319 39.88 8.48 -24.34
N PRO A 320 39.07 9.45 -23.91
CA PRO A 320 39.46 10.45 -22.92
C PRO A 320 40.04 9.80 -21.66
N SER A 321 41.00 10.47 -21.04
CA SER A 321 41.51 10.09 -19.72
C SER A 321 40.39 10.10 -18.67
N ASN A 322 40.56 9.38 -17.57
CA ASN A 322 39.58 9.39 -16.47
C ASN A 322 39.24 10.81 -15.99
N THR A 323 40.19 11.75 -16.04
CA THR A 323 39.95 13.15 -15.70
C THR A 323 39.00 13.84 -16.68
N GLU A 324 39.16 13.60 -17.98
CA GLU A 324 38.27 14.14 -19.01
C GLU A 324 36.88 13.49 -18.95
N GLN A 325 36.80 12.18 -18.70
CA GLN A 325 35.53 11.48 -18.47
C GLN A 325 34.81 12.01 -17.23
N ALA A 326 35.53 12.23 -16.13
CA ALA A 326 34.98 12.82 -14.90
C ALA A 326 34.37 14.21 -15.17
N SER A 327 35.08 15.07 -15.90
CA SER A 327 34.53 16.37 -16.31
C SER A 327 33.28 16.25 -17.19
N GLN A 328 33.25 15.30 -18.14
CA GLN A 328 32.05 15.05 -18.96
C GLN A 328 30.86 14.54 -18.13
N LEU A 329 31.10 13.65 -17.16
CA LEU A 329 30.06 13.16 -16.25
C LEU A 329 29.53 14.27 -15.36
N TYR A 330 30.41 15.16 -14.87
CA TYR A 330 30.01 16.35 -14.13
C TYR A 330 29.07 17.23 -14.96
N GLU A 331 29.43 17.57 -16.20
CA GLU A 331 28.56 18.35 -17.11
C GLU A 331 27.23 17.63 -17.40
N ILE A 332 27.23 16.30 -17.51
CA ILE A 332 25.99 15.53 -17.67
C ILE A 332 25.12 15.64 -16.40
N GLY A 333 25.74 15.60 -15.22
CA GLY A 333 25.10 15.81 -13.93
C GLY A 333 24.46 17.20 -13.84
N GLU A 334 25.19 18.25 -14.20
CA GLU A 334 24.68 19.63 -14.22
C GLU A 334 23.44 19.74 -15.10
N ARG A 335 23.50 19.26 -16.35
CA ARG A 335 22.35 19.30 -17.26
C ARG A 335 21.16 18.51 -16.73
N TYR A 336 21.40 17.40 -16.05
CA TYR A 336 20.34 16.63 -15.39
C TYR A 336 19.69 17.46 -14.29
N GLY A 337 20.49 18.06 -13.41
CA GLY A 337 20.00 18.94 -12.35
C GLY A 337 19.22 20.14 -12.91
N GLU A 338 19.77 20.88 -13.87
CA GLU A 338 19.08 21.99 -14.53
C GLU A 338 17.74 21.59 -15.15
N ALA A 339 17.65 20.39 -15.74
CA ALA A 339 16.41 19.88 -16.30
C ALA A 339 15.35 19.62 -15.22
N PHE A 340 15.74 19.10 -14.05
CA PHE A 340 14.81 18.89 -12.93
C PHE A 340 14.48 20.18 -12.19
N ASN A 341 15.40 21.15 -12.05
CA ASN A 341 15.10 22.52 -11.58
C ASN A 341 13.98 23.13 -12.43
N ALA A 342 14.15 23.10 -13.76
CA ALA A 342 13.17 23.67 -14.67
C ALA A 342 11.82 22.93 -14.62
N LEU A 343 11.84 21.64 -14.31
CA LEU A 343 10.63 20.84 -14.15
C LEU A 343 9.92 21.21 -12.84
N ASP A 344 10.66 21.35 -11.75
CA ASP A 344 10.09 21.66 -10.44
C ASP A 344 9.57 23.09 -10.35
N VAL A 345 10.28 24.08 -10.90
CA VAL A 345 9.77 25.46 -11.04
C VAL A 345 8.39 25.51 -11.72
N ARG A 346 8.10 24.54 -12.59
CA ARG A 346 6.82 24.46 -13.30
C ARG A 346 5.75 23.65 -12.57
N TYR A 347 6.15 22.60 -11.85
CA TYR A 347 5.24 21.57 -11.35
C TYR A 347 5.18 21.46 -9.83
N GLU A 348 6.16 22.01 -9.11
CA GLU A 348 6.28 22.05 -7.64
C GLU A 348 5.99 20.68 -7.02
N PHE A 349 6.78 19.68 -7.40
CA PHE A 349 6.53 18.27 -7.06
C PHE A 349 7.76 17.53 -6.54
N ILE A 350 8.95 18.14 -6.58
CA ILE A 350 10.15 17.48 -6.08
C ILE A 350 10.29 17.79 -4.59
N GLU A 351 9.86 16.86 -3.74
CA GLU A 351 10.04 16.97 -2.30
C GLU A 351 11.26 16.15 -1.84
N THR A 352 11.26 15.66 -0.60
CA THR A 352 12.34 14.85 -0.05
C THR A 352 12.47 13.51 -0.75
N ILE A 353 11.34 12.83 -1.01
CA ILE A 353 11.31 11.49 -1.59
C ILE A 353 11.78 11.52 -3.04
N GLU A 354 11.24 12.43 -3.84
CA GLU A 354 11.55 12.55 -5.26
C GLU A 354 13.01 12.95 -5.45
N ARG A 355 13.52 13.86 -4.61
CA ARG A 355 14.92 14.27 -4.62
C ARG A 355 15.87 13.11 -4.33
N GLU A 356 15.61 12.32 -3.29
CA GLU A 356 16.43 11.13 -3.00
C GLU A 356 16.41 10.16 -4.19
N HIS A 357 15.22 9.90 -4.74
CA HIS A 357 15.06 9.02 -5.90
C HIS A 357 15.80 9.53 -7.15
N LEU A 358 15.86 10.84 -7.40
CA LEU A 358 16.61 11.41 -8.53
C LEU A 358 18.11 11.08 -8.47
N PHE A 359 18.70 11.03 -7.27
CA PHE A 359 20.10 10.65 -7.10
C PHE A 359 20.29 9.13 -7.14
N GLU A 360 19.36 8.35 -6.58
CA GLU A 360 19.36 6.88 -6.72
C GLU A 360 19.33 6.46 -8.20
N VAL A 361 18.62 7.19 -9.05
CA VAL A 361 18.60 6.95 -10.50
C VAL A 361 19.98 7.18 -11.13
N LEU A 362 20.67 8.27 -10.78
CA LEU A 362 22.02 8.55 -11.31
C LEU A 362 23.00 7.45 -10.89
N ASP A 363 22.93 7.04 -9.63
CA ASP A 363 23.70 5.93 -9.09
C ASP A 363 23.43 4.62 -9.84
N GLY A 364 22.15 4.33 -10.10
CA GLY A 364 21.70 3.15 -10.85
C GLY A 364 22.16 3.13 -12.31
N ILE A 365 22.28 4.29 -12.97
CA ILE A 365 22.84 4.37 -14.34
C ILE A 365 24.29 3.91 -14.34
N VAL A 366 25.11 4.38 -13.39
CA VAL A 366 26.53 3.99 -13.31
C VAL A 366 26.65 2.52 -12.91
N ALA A 367 25.85 2.05 -11.95
CA ALA A 367 25.81 0.64 -11.54
C ALA A 367 25.55 -0.32 -12.71
N ALA A 368 24.64 0.04 -13.62
CA ALA A 368 24.36 -0.75 -14.80
C ALA A 368 25.59 -0.86 -15.73
N VAL A 369 26.33 0.23 -15.92
CA VAL A 369 27.56 0.23 -16.72
C VAL A 369 28.68 -0.57 -16.04
N GLU A 370 28.87 -0.42 -14.73
CA GLU A 370 29.84 -1.20 -13.96
C GLU A 370 29.58 -2.71 -14.06
N ALA A 371 28.31 -3.12 -14.01
CA ALA A 371 27.92 -4.52 -14.18
C ALA A 371 28.25 -5.06 -15.58
N GLU A 372 28.10 -4.26 -16.63
CA GLU A 372 28.47 -4.63 -18.00
C GLU A 372 30.00 -4.72 -18.20
N LEU A 373 30.76 -3.81 -17.57
CA LEU A 373 32.22 -3.76 -17.66
C LEU A 373 32.92 -4.70 -16.67
N GLY A 374 32.21 -5.19 -15.65
CA GLY A 374 32.78 -5.97 -14.54
C GLY A 374 33.81 -5.20 -13.71
N THR A 375 33.69 -3.88 -13.64
CA THR A 375 34.66 -2.98 -12.97
C THR A 375 33.92 -1.86 -12.23
N GLU A 376 34.30 -1.59 -10.99
CA GLU A 376 33.76 -0.48 -10.20
C GLU A 376 34.33 0.88 -10.64
N LEU A 377 33.47 1.90 -10.69
CA LEU A 377 33.76 3.25 -11.14
C LEU A 377 33.26 4.28 -10.10
N PRO A 378 33.76 4.24 -8.84
CA PRO A 378 33.27 5.14 -7.78
C PRO A 378 33.45 6.62 -8.12
N TRP A 379 34.51 6.98 -8.84
CA TRP A 379 34.75 8.33 -9.34
C TRP A 379 33.67 8.82 -10.32
N ALA A 380 33.06 7.91 -11.10
CA ALA A 380 32.01 8.25 -12.06
C ALA A 380 30.70 8.59 -11.33
N ARG A 381 30.40 7.86 -10.25
CA ARG A 381 29.26 8.13 -9.36
C ARG A 381 29.41 9.50 -8.71
N GLU A 382 30.58 9.77 -8.13
CA GLU A 382 30.90 11.03 -7.47
C GLU A 382 30.79 12.20 -8.45
N SER A 383 31.46 12.14 -9.61
CA SER A 383 31.44 13.25 -10.58
C SER A 383 30.03 13.55 -11.10
N LEU A 384 29.23 12.52 -11.40
CA LEU A 384 27.86 12.69 -11.89
C LEU A 384 26.94 13.30 -10.82
N ALA A 385 27.07 12.83 -9.57
CA ALA A 385 26.29 13.35 -8.44
C ALA A 385 26.70 14.78 -8.07
N GLU A 386 28.00 15.09 -8.04
CA GLU A 386 28.50 16.44 -7.77
C GLU A 386 28.03 17.46 -8.81
N GLY A 387 28.00 17.07 -10.10
CA GLY A 387 27.46 17.92 -11.15
C GLY A 387 25.97 18.20 -10.97
N ALA A 388 25.17 17.19 -10.60
CA ALA A 388 23.75 17.40 -10.33
C ALA A 388 23.51 18.25 -9.07
N ASP A 389 24.31 18.05 -8.01
CA ASP A 389 24.19 18.79 -6.75
C ASP A 389 24.66 20.25 -6.87
N SER A 390 25.64 20.55 -7.74
CA SER A 390 26.19 21.91 -7.89
C SER A 390 25.18 22.94 -8.39
N VAL A 391 24.18 22.49 -9.14
CA VAL A 391 23.09 23.32 -9.69
C VAL A 391 21.77 23.11 -8.97
N ARG A 392 21.70 22.25 -7.95
CA ARG A 392 20.43 21.86 -7.32
C ARG A 392 19.72 23.03 -6.64
N ASP A 393 18.53 23.35 -7.13
CA ASP A 393 17.65 24.42 -6.68
C ASP A 393 16.18 23.97 -6.56
N TRP A 394 15.92 22.66 -6.69
CA TRP A 394 14.66 21.98 -6.35
C TRP A 394 14.65 21.51 -4.88
#